data_AF-A0A1V5KGG7-F1
#
_entry.id   AF-A0A1V5KGG7-F1
#
_cell.length_a   1.000
_cell.length_b   1.000
_cell.length_c   1.000
_cell.angle_alpha   90.00
_cell.angle_beta   90.00
_cell.angle_gamma   90.00
#
_symmetry.space_group_name_H-M   'P 1'
#
loop_
_entity.id
_entity.type
_entity.pdbx_description
1 polymer ?
#
loop_
_entity_poly.entity_id
_entity_poly.type
_entity_poly.pdbx_seq_one_letter_code
_entity_poly.pdbx_strand_id
1 'polypeptide(L)' 'MWRRYGDYLERIGGPEYRQKVFDYIDREDSPRPLTFQLDLLRKVGFRTVDILHKNSCFAAFGAIK' A
#
# COMPACT_ATOMS: atom_id res chain seq x y z
N MET A 1 -12.32 -11.44 12.45
CA MET A 1 -12.30 -9.96 12.36
C MET A 1 -12.98 -9.46 11.08
N TRP A 2 -12.57 -9.95 9.91
CA TRP A 2 -13.12 -9.58 8.58
C TRP A 2 -14.64 -9.68 8.41
N ARG A 3 -15.29 -10.71 8.99
CA ARG A 3 -16.75 -10.89 8.87
C ARG A 3 -17.54 -9.73 9.47
N ARG A 4 -17.26 -9.37 10.74
CA ARG A 4 -17.92 -8.25 11.42
C ARG A 4 -17.69 -6.91 10.72
N TYR A 5 -16.48 -6.71 10.19
CA TYR A 5 -16.16 -5.51 9.44
C TYR A 5 -16.90 -5.47 8.09
N GLY A 6 -16.97 -6.61 7.40
CA GLY A 6 -17.76 -6.77 6.18
C GLY A 6 -19.24 -6.47 6.39
N ASP A 7 -19.85 -7.03 7.43
CA ASP A 7 -21.26 -6.80 7.78
C ASP A 7 -21.53 -5.30 8.07
N TYR A 8 -20.57 -4.62 8.71
CA TYR A 8 -20.64 -3.19 8.97
C TYR A 8 -20.58 -2.35 7.69
N LEU A 9 -19.65 -2.65 6.78
CA LEU A 9 -19.52 -1.97 5.49
C LEU A 9 -20.77 -2.17 4.63
N GLU A 10 -21.31 -3.38 4.62
CA GLU A 10 -22.53 -3.71 3.89
C GLU A 10 -23.75 -2.96 4.44
N ARG A 11 -23.84 -2.77 5.76
CA ARG A 11 -24.88 -1.93 6.37
C ARG A 11 -24.78 -0.45 5.97
N ILE A 12 -23.57 0.04 5.69
CA ILE A 12 -23.33 1.45 5.34
C ILE A 12 -23.59 1.73 3.86
N GLY A 13 -23.10 0.85 2.98
CA GLY A 13 -23.09 1.12 1.54
C GLY A 13 -23.48 -0.07 0.67
N GLY A 14 -24.02 -1.12 1.26
CA GLY A 14 -24.39 -2.34 0.55
C GLY A 14 -23.21 -3.25 0.20
N PRO A 15 -23.50 -4.39 -0.44
CA PRO A 15 -22.50 -5.42 -0.74
C PRO A 15 -21.41 -4.93 -1.71
N GLU A 16 -21.75 -4.03 -2.64
CA GLU A 16 -20.81 -3.42 -3.59
C GLU A 16 -19.79 -2.54 -2.88
N TYR A 17 -20.21 -1.77 -1.87
CA TYR A 17 -19.29 -0.95 -1.08
C TYR A 17 -18.35 -1.81 -0.25
N ARG A 18 -18.86 -2.88 0.38
CA ARG A 18 -18.03 -3.86 1.09
C ARG A 18 -16.96 -4.43 0.16
N GLN A 19 -17.35 -4.86 -1.04
CA GLN A 19 -16.42 -5.43 -2.01
C GLN A 19 -15.35 -4.42 -2.42
N LYS A 20 -15.75 -3.20 -2.79
CA LYS A 20 -14.82 -2.12 -3.15
C LYS A 20 -13.78 -1.85 -2.07
N VAL A 21 -14.20 -1.84 -0.79
CA VAL A 21 -13.28 -1.62 0.33
C VAL A 21 -12.32 -2.80 0.50
N PHE A 22 -12.81 -4.04 0.40
CA PHE A 22 -11.94 -5.21 0.47
C PHE A 22 -10.94 -5.29 -0.69
N ASP A 23 -11.35 -4.95 -1.90
CA ASP A 23 -10.46 -4.87 -3.07
C ASP A 23 -9.38 -3.79 -2.85
N TYR A 24 -9.76 -2.65 -2.27
CA TYR A 24 -8.82 -1.59 -1.93
C TYR A 24 -7.81 -2.03 -0.87
N ILE A 25 -8.28 -2.72 0.18
CA ILE A 25 -7.41 -3.27 1.23
C ILE A 25 -6.43 -4.28 0.63
N ASP A 26 -6.91 -5.24 -0.16
CA ASP A 26 -6.05 -6.25 -0.78
C ASP A 26 -4.93 -5.61 -1.62
N ARG A 27 -5.25 -4.52 -2.34
CA ARG A 27 -4.28 -3.75 -3.12
C ARG A 27 -3.24 -3.00 -2.29
N GLU A 28 -3.63 -2.45 -1.14
CA GLU A 28 -2.77 -1.60 -0.31
C GLU A 28 -1.98 -2.40 0.75
N ASP A 29 -2.58 -3.43 1.35
CA ASP A 29 -1.91 -4.32 2.32
C ASP A 29 -1.01 -5.36 1.66
N SER A 30 -1.08 -5.53 0.33
CA SER A 30 -0.13 -6.35 -0.42
C SER A 30 1.27 -5.71 -0.44
N PRO A 31 2.29 -6.34 0.16
CA PRO A 31 3.63 -5.76 0.23
C PRO A 31 4.21 -5.60 -1.17
N ARG A 32 4.53 -4.37 -1.56
CA ARG A 32 5.22 -4.09 -2.82
C ARG A 32 6.74 -4.21 -2.64
N PRO A 33 7.47 -4.79 -3.60
CA PRO A 33 8.93 -4.86 -3.53
C PRO A 33 9.56 -3.48 -3.31
N LEU A 34 10.68 -3.43 -2.59
CA LEU A 34 11.40 -2.16 -2.37
C LEU A 34 11.70 -1.45 -3.70
N THR A 35 12.10 -2.19 -4.73
CA THR A 35 12.40 -1.65 -6.07
C THR A 35 11.22 -0.90 -6.68
N PHE A 36 9.99 -1.42 -6.53
CA PHE A 36 8.78 -0.73 -6.98
C PHE A 36 8.64 0.65 -6.31
N GLN A 37 8.91 0.71 -5.01
CA GLN A 37 8.78 1.94 -4.23
C GLN A 37 9.85 2.99 -4.64
N LEU A 38 11.09 2.54 -4.89
CA LEU A 38 12.17 3.40 -5.39
C LEU A 38 11.85 3.96 -6.80
N ASP A 39 11.32 3.12 -7.69
CA ASP A 39 10.94 3.54 -9.04
C ASP A 39 9.75 4.50 -9.03
N LEU A 40 8.81 4.32 -8.10
CA LEU A 40 7.71 5.26 -7.92
C LEU A 40 8.23 6.65 -7.54
N LEU A 41 9.22 6.75 -6.64
CA LEU A 41 9.87 8.01 -6.27
C LEU A 41 10.51 8.69 -7.49
N ARG A 42 11.23 7.92 -8.34
CA ARG A 42 11.79 8.47 -9.59
C ARG A 42 10.69 8.99 -10.52
N LYS A 43 9.62 8.22 -10.71
CA LYS A 43 8.50 8.58 -11.60
C LYS A 43 7.79 9.87 -11.19
N VAL A 44 7.67 10.14 -9.89
CA VAL A 44 7.03 11.38 -9.40
C VAL A 44 7.99 12.58 -9.30
N GLY A 45 9.22 12.43 -9.80
CA GLY A 45 10.16 13.55 -10.01
C GLY A 45 11.18 13.77 -8.90
N PHE A 46 11.41 12.80 -8.00
CA PHE A 46 12.56 12.87 -7.11
C PHE A 46 13.85 12.56 -7.88
N ARG A 47 14.85 13.43 -7.78
CA ARG A 47 16.12 13.32 -8.52
C ARG A 47 17.07 12.30 -7.90
N THR A 48 17.10 12.25 -6.57
CA THR A 48 17.96 11.34 -5.82
C THR A 48 17.08 10.41 -5.01
N VAL A 49 17.32 9.10 -5.14
CA VAL A 49 16.63 8.06 -4.36
C VAL A 49 17.69 7.17 -3.77
N ASP A 50 17.62 6.91 -2.47
CA ASP A 50 18.65 6.17 -1.74
C ASP A 50 18.06 5.17 -0.73
N ILE A 51 18.82 4.10 -0.48
CA ILE A 51 18.49 3.06 0.49
C ILE A 51 19.45 3.23 1.68
N LEU A 52 18.92 3.69 2.80
CA LEU A 52 19.69 3.90 4.03
C LEU A 52 19.99 2.59 4.76
N HIS A 53 19.04 1.66 4.73
CA HIS A 53 19.17 0.35 5.37
C HIS A 53 18.29 -0.69 4.68
N LYS A 54 18.80 -1.92 4.53
CA LYS A 54 18.02 -3.07 4.06
C LYS A 54 18.37 -4.33 4.86
N ASN A 55 17.35 -4.94 5.47
CA ASN A 55 17.48 -6.24 6.13
C ASN A 55 16.19 -7.05 5.92
N SER A 56 16.29 -8.18 5.22
CA SER A 56 15.18 -9.12 4.99
C SER A 56 13.90 -8.41 4.50
N CYS A 57 12.80 -8.42 5.25
CA CYS A 57 11.54 -7.76 4.90
C CYS A 57 11.49 -6.27 5.25
N PHE A 58 12.50 -5.73 5.95
CA PHE A 58 12.53 -4.33 6.39
C PHE A 58 13.50 -3.50 5.53
N ALA A 59 13.14 -2.24 5.28
CA ALA A 59 13.99 -1.29 4.58
C ALA A 59 13.71 0.13 5.09
N ALA A 60 14.76 0.94 5.22
CA ALA A 60 14.66 2.39 5.34
C ALA A 60 15.25 3.01 4.07
N PHE A 61 14.47 3.81 3.37
CA PHE A 61 14.85 4.43 2.10
C PHE A 61 14.15 5.79 1.99
N GLY A 62 14.70 6.66 1.14
CA GLY A 62 14.18 8.02 0.99
C GLY A 62 14.60 8.64 -0.33
N ALA A 63 14.14 9.87 -0.55
CA ALA A 63 14.45 10.60 -1.76
C ALA A 63 14.53 12.12 -1.54
N ILE A 64 15.32 12.80 -2.37
CA ILE A 64 15.52 14.25 -2.37
C ILE A 64 15.01 14.81 -3.70
N LYS A 65 14.23 15.89 -3.61
CA LYS A 65 13.61 16.52 -4.77
C LYS A 65 14.57 17.46 -5.50
#